data_AF-A0A7K3Y417-F1
#
_entry.id   AF-A0A7K3Y417-F1
#
_cell.length_a   1.000
_cell.length_b   1.000
_cell.length_c   1.000
_cell.angle_alpha   90.00
_cell.angle_beta   90.00
_cell.angle_gamma   90.00
#
_symmetry.space_group_name_H-M   'P 1'
#
loop_
_entity.id
_entity.type
_entity.pdbx_description
1 polymer ?
#
loop_
_entity_poly.entity_id
_entity_poly.type
_entity_poly.pdbx_seq_one_letter_code
_entity_poly.pdbx_strand_id
1 'polypeptide(L)'
;MNHRALHIVLAVAIIAALILLAGEATTPLLYTATNTSTAAHVDPATVPKLSDNDPDALIPLMDELLGKTGTLTLNIRLKDYESAERDLARYAELSGRFDELVINLDISGTDIGEFQRNNQENLAALGALLDDARRFEDLQRVEIQVQGDEGQRAAVIYEGETLQQKLQGRAAAYAGREDVTIQIAGRYGVNTPPYQESVRNYAEIVGSTASRQAGADEGSPSPLGITVTPDTGRYGYSLSIAGTYTGGTAGTPIKAYVDSQLAGNATLDENGTYACSYRVDRIPAGLHLAYTVADVIHSSVATFEIRPDDAIITLTLKEDRAVAICTGNLTTAGGRPVTLAPILLRVDDDTPIATETDENGTYREAIPLPAGEHTIRAEFDAAGYPLNASESPKETITIKNKGLSPFPFIAAIAAALGSGWYLRRRHRPEEVAPAPESVEMVSVEEEAATPPLVDIAGLPPREAATVLFCALRSRLGLPEAKTPRDCAQIAPAHAGFFERYEQIRYAGETPSEEELRAMEADALGGEENRA
;
A
#
# COMPACT_ATOMS: atom_id res chain seq x y z
N MET A 1 14.40 52.14 -52.44
CA MET A 1 14.27 51.39 -51.17
C MET A 1 15.49 51.69 -50.32
N ASN A 2 15.32 52.23 -49.12
CA ASN A 2 16.44 52.63 -48.26
C ASN A 2 17.15 51.37 -47.73
N HIS A 3 18.40 51.15 -48.15
CA HIS A 3 19.24 50.03 -47.70
C HIS A 3 19.24 49.87 -46.17
N ARG A 4 19.12 50.98 -45.42
CA ARG A 4 19.03 50.97 -43.95
C ARG A 4 17.82 50.21 -43.40
N ALA A 5 16.64 50.32 -44.03
CA ALA A 5 15.44 49.61 -43.56
C ALA A 5 15.53 48.10 -43.83
N LEU A 6 16.13 47.72 -44.98
CA LEU A 6 16.39 46.33 -45.31
C LEU A 6 17.39 45.69 -44.31
N HIS A 7 18.46 46.42 -43.96
CA HIS A 7 19.45 45.94 -43.01
C HIS A 7 18.90 45.80 -41.58
N ILE A 8 17.98 46.69 -41.17
CA ILE A 8 17.32 46.59 -39.85
C ILE A 8 16.40 45.37 -39.80
N VAL A 9 15.59 45.12 -40.84
CA VAL A 9 14.71 43.95 -40.89
C VAL A 9 15.52 42.64 -40.93
N LEU A 10 16.61 42.62 -41.69
CA LEU A 10 17.50 41.46 -41.75
C LEU A 10 18.18 41.20 -40.40
N ALA A 11 18.63 42.25 -39.71
CA ALA A 11 19.25 42.13 -38.39
C ALA A 11 18.27 41.59 -37.34
N VAL A 12 17.02 42.07 -37.34
CA VAL A 12 15.98 41.59 -36.42
C VAL A 12 15.61 40.12 -36.71
N ALA A 13 15.53 39.73 -37.98
CA ALA A 13 15.27 38.33 -38.35
C ALA A 13 16.41 37.38 -37.94
N ILE A 14 17.66 37.82 -38.09
CA ILE A 14 18.84 37.03 -37.66
C ILE A 14 18.87 36.90 -36.13
N ILE A 15 18.56 37.95 -35.39
CA ILE A 15 18.52 37.92 -33.93
C ILE A 15 17.37 37.03 -33.44
N ALA A 16 16.19 37.10 -34.05
CA ALA A 16 15.07 36.22 -33.72
C ALA A 16 15.40 34.74 -34.03
N ALA A 17 16.07 34.46 -35.15
CA ALA A 17 16.53 33.12 -35.49
C ALA A 17 17.60 32.60 -34.51
N LEU A 18 18.52 33.46 -34.06
CA LEU A 18 19.54 33.10 -33.07
C LEU A 18 18.95 32.86 -31.68
N ILE A 19 17.93 33.62 -31.27
CA ILE A 19 17.22 33.41 -29.99
C ILE A 19 16.43 32.09 -30.03
N LEU A 20 15.80 31.76 -31.16
CA LEU A 20 15.15 30.47 -31.37
C LEU A 20 16.17 29.31 -31.36
N LEU A 21 17.31 29.47 -32.02
CA LEU A 21 18.42 28.50 -31.99
C LEU A 21 19.05 28.35 -30.60
N ALA A 22 19.13 29.41 -29.80
CA ALA A 22 19.64 29.36 -28.44
C ALA A 22 18.63 28.74 -27.45
N GLY A 23 17.34 28.88 -27.71
CA GLY A 23 16.27 28.17 -26.97
C GLY A 23 16.27 26.67 -27.23
N GLU A 24 16.64 26.24 -28.43
CA GLU A 24 16.84 24.82 -28.81
C GLU A 24 18.21 24.26 -28.37
N ALA A 25 19.17 25.12 -28.01
CA ALA A 25 20.53 24.71 -27.61
C ALA A 25 20.65 24.24 -26.14
N THR A 26 19.56 24.24 -25.37
CA THR A 26 19.54 23.69 -24.00
C THR A 26 19.23 22.18 -23.96
N THR A 27 19.01 21.55 -25.13
CA THR A 27 18.98 20.09 -25.28
C THR A 27 19.95 19.68 -26.39
N PRO A 28 21.15 19.16 -26.07
CA PRO A 28 22.09 18.77 -27.11
C PRO A 28 21.64 17.45 -27.75
N LEU A 29 21.06 17.51 -28.95
CA LEU A 29 21.11 16.42 -29.91
C LEU A 29 22.44 16.53 -30.69
N LEU A 30 23.50 15.90 -30.17
CA LEU A 30 24.73 15.68 -30.91
C LEU A 30 24.67 14.33 -31.62
N TYR A 31 24.29 14.34 -32.90
CA TYR A 31 24.84 13.38 -33.86
C TYR A 31 25.86 14.12 -34.73
N THR A 32 27.14 13.91 -34.46
CA THR A 32 28.20 14.11 -35.45
C THR A 32 28.81 12.76 -35.78
N ALA A 33 28.86 12.45 -37.08
CA ALA A 33 29.46 11.23 -37.59
C ALA A 33 30.99 11.30 -37.46
N THR A 34 31.51 10.93 -36.30
CA THR A 34 32.92 10.56 -36.10
C THR A 34 33.03 9.66 -34.88
N ASN A 35 32.97 8.35 -35.10
CA ASN A 35 33.62 7.28 -34.32
C ASN A 35 33.08 5.92 -34.75
N THR A 36 33.82 5.25 -35.62
CA THR A 36 33.73 3.80 -35.82
C THR A 36 34.31 3.11 -34.59
N SER A 37 33.50 2.91 -33.54
CA SER A 37 33.73 1.93 -32.48
C SER A 37 32.40 1.71 -31.76
N THR A 38 31.73 0.60 -32.05
CA THR A 38 30.43 0.26 -31.47
C THR A 38 30.59 -0.35 -30.07
N ALA A 39 29.70 0.03 -29.15
CA ALA A 39 29.56 -0.51 -27.79
C ALA A 39 29.06 -1.97 -27.75
N ALA A 40 29.27 -2.75 -28.81
CA ALA A 40 29.04 -4.19 -28.86
C ALA A 40 30.34 -4.99 -28.65
N HIS A 41 31.48 -4.30 -28.45
CA HIS A 41 32.74 -4.91 -28.03
C HIS A 41 33.32 -4.09 -26.87
N VAL A 42 32.58 -4.06 -25.76
CA VAL A 42 33.20 -3.81 -24.46
C VAL A 42 33.98 -5.08 -24.13
N ASP A 43 35.28 -4.93 -23.90
CA ASP A 43 36.12 -5.98 -23.35
C ASP A 43 35.41 -6.55 -22.10
N PRO A 44 35.11 -7.86 -22.03
CA PRO A 44 34.43 -8.47 -20.89
C PRO A 44 35.15 -8.24 -19.55
N ALA A 45 36.39 -7.77 -19.57
CA ALA A 45 37.16 -7.35 -18.40
C ALA A 45 36.84 -5.91 -17.90
N THR A 46 36.07 -5.11 -18.64
CA THR A 46 35.80 -3.69 -18.33
C THR A 46 34.33 -3.35 -18.05
N VAL A 47 33.42 -4.32 -18.18
CA VAL A 47 32.12 -4.24 -17.50
C VAL A 47 32.41 -4.35 -15.99
N PRO A 48 32.02 -3.38 -15.15
CA PRO A 48 31.98 -3.66 -13.72
C PRO A 48 31.00 -4.80 -13.54
N LYS A 49 31.51 -6.01 -13.25
CA LYS A 49 30.68 -7.08 -12.71
C LYS A 49 29.96 -6.45 -11.52
N LEU A 50 28.65 -6.26 -11.62
CA LEU A 50 27.84 -6.08 -10.42
C LEU A 50 28.13 -7.32 -9.57
N SER A 51 28.85 -7.10 -8.48
CA SER A 51 29.44 -8.13 -7.63
C SER A 51 28.42 -8.56 -6.57
N ASP A 52 27.17 -8.81 -6.94
CA ASP A 52 26.12 -9.22 -6.00
C ASP A 52 26.10 -10.73 -5.73
N ASN A 53 26.84 -11.51 -6.53
CA ASN A 53 27.08 -12.93 -6.30
C ASN A 53 28.41 -13.13 -5.58
N ASP A 54 28.60 -12.42 -4.47
CA ASP A 54 29.79 -12.56 -3.64
C ASP A 54 29.57 -13.68 -2.61
N PRO A 55 30.18 -14.88 -2.78
CA PRO A 55 30.09 -15.94 -1.79
C PRO A 55 30.67 -15.52 -0.43
N ASP A 56 31.53 -14.48 -0.38
CA ASP A 56 32.08 -13.95 0.87
C ASP A 56 31.01 -13.21 1.71
N ALA A 57 29.87 -12.84 1.13
CA ALA A 57 28.76 -12.18 1.83
C ALA A 57 27.85 -13.16 2.61
N LEU A 58 27.94 -14.47 2.37
CA LEU A 58 27.09 -15.47 3.05
C LEU A 58 27.37 -15.55 4.55
N ILE A 59 28.66 -15.60 4.94
CA ILE A 59 29.04 -15.83 6.34
C ILE A 59 28.64 -14.67 7.25
N PRO A 60 28.86 -13.39 6.89
CA PRO A 60 28.34 -12.26 7.64
C PRO A 60 26.82 -12.29 7.81
N LEU A 61 26.06 -12.66 6.77
CA LEU A 61 24.60 -12.76 6.85
C LEU A 61 24.14 -13.87 7.80
N MET A 62 24.82 -15.04 7.78
CA MET A 62 24.55 -16.10 8.76
C MET A 62 24.78 -15.61 10.19
N ASP A 63 25.86 -14.85 10.42
CA ASP A 63 26.18 -14.27 11.74
C ASP A 63 25.12 -13.29 12.20
N GLU A 64 24.68 -12.38 11.33
CA GLU A 64 23.62 -11.42 11.62
C GLU A 64 22.27 -12.11 11.90
N LEU A 65 21.92 -13.14 11.12
CA LEU A 65 20.70 -13.93 11.32
C LEU A 65 20.69 -14.59 12.70
N LEU A 66 21.73 -15.36 13.04
CA LEU A 66 21.82 -16.02 14.34
C LEU A 66 21.84 -15.00 15.48
N GLY A 67 22.57 -13.91 15.32
CA GLY A 67 22.59 -12.78 16.25
C GLY A 67 21.21 -12.21 16.53
N LYS A 68 20.40 -12.00 15.49
CA LYS A 68 19.06 -11.41 15.60
C LYS A 68 18.04 -12.29 16.30
N THR A 69 18.16 -13.62 16.18
CA THR A 69 17.28 -14.54 16.93
C THR A 69 17.37 -14.34 18.45
N GLY A 70 18.59 -14.06 18.96
CA GLY A 70 18.84 -13.83 20.38
C GLY A 70 18.15 -12.55 20.89
N THR A 71 18.29 -11.43 20.17
CA THR A 71 17.67 -10.16 20.60
C THR A 71 16.16 -10.21 20.48
N LEU A 72 15.63 -10.83 19.41
CA LEU A 72 14.20 -10.99 19.21
C LEU A 72 13.53 -11.75 20.36
N THR A 73 14.02 -12.95 20.65
CA THR A 73 13.45 -13.79 21.72
C THR A 73 13.63 -13.16 23.10
N LEU A 74 14.72 -12.42 23.34
CA LEU A 74 14.90 -11.65 24.56
C LEU A 74 13.84 -10.55 24.70
N ASN A 75 13.58 -9.78 23.65
CA ASN A 75 12.57 -8.72 23.66
C ASN A 75 11.16 -9.27 23.89
N ILE A 76 10.82 -10.41 23.27
CA ILE A 76 9.57 -11.13 23.55
C ILE A 76 9.49 -11.54 25.03
N ARG A 77 10.57 -12.11 25.58
CA ARG A 77 10.64 -12.52 26.99
C ARG A 77 10.46 -11.34 27.94
N LEU A 78 11.03 -10.18 27.59
CA LEU A 78 10.89 -8.94 28.35
C LEU A 78 9.54 -8.23 28.13
N LYS A 79 8.66 -8.79 27.28
CA LYS A 79 7.39 -8.20 26.84
C LYS A 79 7.53 -6.84 26.15
N ASP A 80 8.71 -6.54 25.63
CA ASP A 80 8.92 -5.38 24.76
C ASP A 80 8.57 -5.78 23.32
N TYR A 81 7.27 -5.88 23.05
CA TYR A 81 6.80 -6.37 21.76
C TYR A 81 7.04 -5.37 20.62
N GLU A 82 7.18 -4.08 20.92
CA GLU A 82 7.48 -3.07 19.91
C GLU A 82 8.91 -3.22 19.40
N SER A 83 9.87 -3.48 20.31
CA SER A 83 11.23 -3.83 19.93
C SER A 83 11.31 -5.21 19.26
N ALA A 84 10.50 -6.18 19.71
CA ALA A 84 10.43 -7.50 19.09
C ALA A 84 9.90 -7.45 17.63
N GLU A 85 8.88 -6.64 17.34
CA GLU A 85 8.40 -6.48 15.95
C GLU A 85 9.48 -5.91 15.03
N ARG A 86 10.21 -4.90 15.49
CA ARG A 86 11.33 -4.32 14.71
C ARG A 86 12.42 -5.35 14.45
N ASP A 87 12.76 -6.15 15.47
CA ASP A 87 13.74 -7.20 15.33
C ASP A 87 13.26 -8.33 14.41
N LEU A 88 11.97 -8.69 14.44
CA LEU A 88 11.38 -9.67 13.53
C LEU A 88 11.38 -9.17 12.08
N ALA A 89 10.99 -7.91 11.84
CA ALA A 89 11.04 -7.30 10.51
C ALA A 89 12.47 -7.28 9.95
N ARG A 90 13.45 -6.94 10.79
CA ARG A 90 14.87 -6.97 10.40
C ARG A 90 15.37 -8.39 10.15
N TYR A 91 14.94 -9.36 10.95
CA TYR A 91 15.29 -10.77 10.73
C TYR A 91 14.67 -11.30 9.42
N ALA A 92 13.45 -10.90 9.09
CA ALA A 92 12.80 -11.23 7.82
C ALA A 92 13.55 -10.63 6.61
N GLU A 93 13.97 -9.38 6.70
CA GLU A 93 14.79 -8.71 5.67
C GLU A 93 16.12 -9.46 5.44
N LEU A 94 16.83 -9.78 6.52
CA LEU A 94 18.08 -10.55 6.45
C LEU A 94 17.87 -11.95 5.87
N SER A 95 16.76 -12.60 6.23
CA SER A 95 16.39 -13.91 5.69
C SER A 95 16.18 -13.85 4.18
N GLY A 96 15.45 -12.84 3.69
CA GLY A 96 15.21 -12.65 2.25
C GLY A 96 16.50 -12.42 1.46
N ARG A 97 17.40 -11.57 1.99
CA ARG A 97 18.71 -11.32 1.38
C ARG A 97 19.58 -12.58 1.33
N PHE A 98 19.58 -13.36 2.40
CA PHE A 98 20.30 -14.62 2.45
C PHE A 98 19.73 -15.66 1.48
N ASP A 99 18.40 -15.75 1.39
CA ASP A 99 17.71 -16.66 0.47
C ASP A 99 18.06 -16.35 -0.99
N GLU A 100 18.02 -15.07 -1.37
CA GLU A 100 18.38 -14.61 -2.71
C GLU A 100 19.83 -14.97 -3.05
N LEU A 101 20.76 -14.76 -2.13
CA LEU A 101 22.18 -15.06 -2.33
C LEU A 101 22.43 -16.56 -2.49
N VAL A 102 21.77 -17.41 -1.69
CA VAL A 102 21.87 -18.88 -1.79
C VAL A 102 21.34 -19.40 -3.13
N ILE A 103 20.25 -18.82 -3.62
CA ILE A 103 19.65 -19.16 -4.92
C ILE A 103 20.57 -18.71 -6.06
N ASN A 104 21.03 -17.45 -6.03
CA ASN A 104 21.86 -16.88 -7.10
C ASN A 104 23.23 -17.57 -7.22
N LEU A 105 23.75 -18.10 -6.12
CA LEU A 105 24.99 -18.87 -6.09
C LEU A 105 24.80 -20.36 -6.44
N ASP A 106 23.56 -20.84 -6.62
CA ASP A 106 23.20 -22.24 -6.89
C ASP A 106 23.78 -23.23 -5.86
N ILE A 107 23.72 -22.84 -4.57
CA ILE A 107 24.26 -23.65 -3.46
C ILE A 107 23.19 -24.23 -2.54
N SER A 108 21.91 -24.21 -2.95
CA SER A 108 20.78 -24.76 -2.18
C SER A 108 20.93 -26.27 -1.88
N GLY A 109 21.74 -27.00 -2.65
CA GLY A 109 22.05 -28.42 -2.41
C GLY A 109 23.18 -28.68 -1.38
N THR A 110 23.71 -27.63 -0.75
CA THR A 110 24.80 -27.71 0.23
C THR A 110 24.29 -27.58 1.66
N ASP A 111 25.19 -27.66 2.65
CA ASP A 111 24.88 -27.36 4.04
C ASP A 111 24.43 -25.89 4.24
N ILE A 112 24.89 -24.94 3.42
CA ILE A 112 24.35 -23.58 3.40
C ILE A 112 22.86 -23.56 2.99
N GLY A 113 22.46 -24.40 2.04
CA GLY A 113 21.04 -24.56 1.68
C GLY A 113 20.20 -25.29 2.74
N GLU A 114 20.81 -26.12 3.56
CA GLU A 114 20.16 -26.69 4.76
C GLU A 114 19.98 -25.62 5.85
N PHE A 115 21.00 -24.78 6.08
CA PHE A 115 20.88 -23.61 6.96
C PHE A 115 19.78 -22.66 6.48
N GLN A 116 19.70 -22.40 5.17
CA GLN A 116 18.64 -21.58 4.57
C GLN A 116 17.23 -22.09 4.92
N ARG A 117 16.96 -23.38 4.70
CA ARG A 117 15.66 -23.99 5.02
C ARG A 117 15.34 -23.91 6.50
N ASN A 118 16.31 -24.22 7.36
CA ASN A 118 16.14 -24.08 8.81
C ASN A 118 15.87 -22.63 9.20
N ASN A 119 16.53 -21.66 8.55
CA ASN A 119 16.35 -20.23 8.80
C ASN A 119 14.92 -19.74 8.46
N GLN A 120 14.36 -20.21 7.34
CA GLN A 120 12.97 -19.93 6.96
C GLN A 120 11.97 -20.52 7.98
N GLU A 121 12.21 -21.77 8.42
CA GLU A 121 11.40 -22.37 9.47
C GLU A 121 11.54 -21.65 10.82
N ASN A 122 12.74 -21.14 11.12
CA ASN A 122 12.99 -20.31 12.30
C ASN A 122 12.26 -18.97 12.23
N LEU A 123 12.21 -18.31 11.06
CA LEU A 123 11.44 -17.07 10.86
C LEU A 123 9.96 -17.29 11.14
N ALA A 124 9.38 -18.36 10.57
CA ALA A 124 7.99 -18.72 10.82
C ALA A 124 7.72 -19.02 12.31
N ALA A 125 8.63 -19.76 12.97
CA ALA A 125 8.51 -20.08 14.39
C ALA A 125 8.63 -18.85 15.30
N LEU A 126 9.53 -17.92 15.00
CA LEU A 126 9.74 -16.70 15.78
C LEU A 126 8.61 -15.69 15.60
N GLY A 127 8.05 -15.57 14.39
CA GLY A 127 6.83 -14.80 14.17
C GLY A 127 5.66 -15.37 14.95
N ALA A 128 5.44 -16.68 14.87
CA ALA A 128 4.42 -17.36 15.64
C ALA A 128 4.59 -17.21 17.17
N LEU A 129 5.83 -17.22 17.67
CA LEU A 129 6.11 -16.98 19.09
C LEU A 129 5.66 -15.58 19.53
N LEU A 130 5.97 -14.54 18.75
CA LEU A 130 5.59 -13.15 19.07
C LEU A 130 4.07 -13.01 19.15
N ASP A 131 3.35 -13.56 18.17
CA ASP A 131 1.89 -13.50 18.11
C ASP A 131 1.25 -14.30 19.24
N ASP A 132 1.70 -15.54 19.46
CA ASP A 132 1.17 -16.40 20.52
C ASP A 132 1.48 -15.81 21.91
N ALA A 133 2.64 -15.15 22.11
CA ALA A 133 3.00 -14.50 23.38
C ALA A 133 2.08 -13.31 23.71
N ARG A 134 1.76 -12.47 22.71
CA ARG A 134 0.78 -11.38 22.85
C ARG A 134 -0.61 -11.91 23.17
N ARG A 135 -1.05 -12.92 22.42
CA ARG A 135 -2.33 -13.58 22.64
C ARG A 135 -2.44 -14.13 24.07
N PHE A 136 -1.36 -14.73 24.57
CA PHE A 136 -1.33 -15.26 25.93
C PHE A 136 -1.46 -14.14 26.98
N GLU A 137 -0.86 -12.97 26.75
CA GLU A 137 -1.03 -11.80 27.64
C GLU A 137 -2.43 -11.19 27.59
N ASP A 138 -3.04 -11.15 26.41
CA ASP A 138 -4.43 -10.72 26.28
C ASP A 138 -5.38 -11.70 26.99
N LEU A 139 -5.14 -13.00 26.90
CA LEU A 139 -5.88 -14.01 27.67
C LEU A 139 -5.71 -13.83 29.18
N GLN A 140 -4.51 -13.52 29.67
CA GLN A 140 -4.30 -13.19 31.08
C GLN A 140 -5.09 -11.96 31.52
N ARG A 141 -5.14 -10.92 30.68
CA ARG A 141 -5.92 -9.71 30.97
C ARG A 141 -7.41 -10.03 31.09
N VAL A 142 -7.92 -10.88 30.20
CA VAL A 142 -9.31 -11.35 30.23
C VAL A 142 -9.57 -12.21 31.48
N GLU A 143 -8.66 -13.12 31.84
CA GLU A 143 -8.78 -13.96 33.06
C GLU A 143 -8.95 -13.13 34.33
N ILE A 144 -8.19 -12.03 34.46
CA ILE A 144 -8.25 -11.10 35.60
C ILE A 144 -9.59 -10.34 35.63
N GLN A 145 -10.13 -9.97 34.46
CA GLN A 145 -11.41 -9.26 34.36
C GLN A 145 -12.62 -10.15 34.70
N VAL A 146 -12.44 -11.46 34.58
CA VAL A 146 -13.49 -12.47 34.61
C VAL A 146 -13.56 -13.23 35.96
N GLN A 147 -12.73 -12.86 36.96
CA GLN A 147 -12.62 -13.57 38.24
C GLN A 147 -13.92 -13.81 39.05
N GLY A 148 -15.01 -13.10 38.74
CA GLY A 148 -16.32 -13.25 39.40
C GLY A 148 -17.29 -14.25 38.73
N ASP A 149 -16.92 -14.82 37.59
CA ASP A 149 -17.75 -15.75 36.80
C ASP A 149 -16.98 -17.06 36.55
N GLU A 150 -17.32 -18.11 37.29
CA GLU A 150 -16.64 -19.42 37.24
C GLU A 150 -16.69 -20.07 35.84
N GLY A 151 -17.76 -19.83 35.07
CA GLY A 151 -17.92 -20.41 33.73
C GLY A 151 -17.01 -19.74 32.71
N GLN A 152 -16.91 -18.40 32.76
CA GLN A 152 -16.02 -17.63 31.91
C GLN A 152 -14.55 -17.85 32.29
N ARG A 153 -14.25 -18.01 33.59
CA ARG A 153 -12.89 -18.34 34.05
C ARG A 153 -12.43 -19.67 33.47
N ALA A 154 -13.26 -20.71 33.52
CA ALA A 154 -12.93 -22.04 32.98
C ALA A 154 -12.62 -22.00 31.47
N ALA A 155 -13.36 -21.22 30.68
CA ALA A 155 -13.11 -21.07 29.25
C ALA A 155 -11.75 -20.42 28.94
N VAL A 156 -11.40 -19.35 29.68
CA VAL A 156 -10.11 -18.67 29.54
C VAL A 156 -8.95 -19.58 29.96
N ILE A 157 -9.17 -20.43 30.98
CA ILE A 157 -8.20 -21.44 31.40
C ILE A 157 -7.95 -22.47 30.29
N TYR A 158 -9.01 -23.06 29.71
CA TYR A 158 -8.87 -24.06 28.64
C TYR A 158 -8.25 -23.48 27.36
N GLU A 159 -8.54 -22.21 27.03
CA GLU A 159 -7.87 -21.51 25.93
C GLU A 159 -6.37 -21.31 26.24
N GLY A 160 -6.05 -20.93 27.48
CA GLY A 160 -4.69 -20.84 27.98
C GLY A 160 -3.93 -22.16 27.86
N GLU A 161 -4.54 -23.28 28.27
CA GLU A 161 -3.95 -24.62 28.18
C GLU A 161 -3.71 -25.06 26.73
N THR A 162 -4.65 -24.78 25.83
CA THR A 162 -4.52 -25.12 24.42
C THR A 162 -3.43 -24.30 23.75
N LEU A 163 -3.40 -22.99 24.01
CA LEU A 163 -2.33 -22.11 23.53
C LEU A 163 -0.98 -22.54 24.09
N GLN A 164 -0.94 -22.99 25.34
CA GLN A 164 0.27 -23.53 25.97
C GLN A 164 0.74 -24.82 25.30
N GLN A 165 -0.15 -25.79 25.02
CA GLN A 165 0.24 -27.02 24.31
C GLN A 165 0.78 -26.72 22.90
N LYS A 166 0.14 -25.79 22.19
CA LYS A 166 0.59 -25.32 20.87
C LYS A 166 1.99 -24.67 20.95
N LEU A 167 2.19 -23.80 21.94
CA LEU A 167 3.48 -23.16 22.23
C LEU A 167 4.57 -24.18 22.57
N GLN A 168 4.25 -25.22 23.35
CA GLN A 168 5.18 -26.31 23.69
C GLN A 168 5.59 -27.11 22.44
N GLY A 169 4.63 -27.47 21.58
CA GLY A 169 4.94 -28.17 20.33
C GLY A 169 5.84 -27.35 19.40
N ARG A 170 5.57 -26.05 19.27
CA ARG A 170 6.40 -25.12 18.46
C ARG A 170 7.79 -24.91 19.06
N ALA A 171 7.90 -24.77 20.38
CA ALA A 171 9.18 -24.68 21.07
C ALA A 171 10.03 -25.93 20.85
N ALA A 172 9.43 -27.12 20.93
CA ALA A 172 10.11 -28.38 20.65
C ALA A 172 10.60 -28.47 19.19
N ALA A 173 9.79 -28.03 18.22
CA ALA A 173 10.19 -27.99 16.82
C ALA A 173 11.33 -26.99 16.57
N TYR A 174 11.30 -25.81 17.22
CA TYR A 174 12.36 -24.81 17.15
C TYR A 174 13.67 -25.34 17.75
N ALA A 175 13.62 -25.93 18.94
CA ALA A 175 14.77 -26.57 19.58
C ALA A 175 15.31 -27.76 18.77
N GLY A 176 14.44 -28.51 18.08
CA GLY A 176 14.84 -29.63 17.23
C GLY A 176 15.76 -29.24 16.06
N ARG A 177 15.77 -27.96 15.67
CA ARG A 177 16.67 -27.41 14.64
C ARG A 177 18.01 -26.92 15.19
N GLU A 178 18.18 -26.91 16.51
CA GLU A 178 19.34 -26.31 17.19
C GLU A 178 20.66 -26.95 16.74
N ASP A 179 20.78 -28.27 16.89
CA ASP A 179 22.00 -29.01 16.62
C ASP A 179 22.48 -28.84 15.17
N VAL A 180 21.56 -28.97 14.20
CA VAL A 180 21.87 -28.84 12.76
C VAL A 180 22.34 -27.42 12.44
N THR A 181 21.62 -26.41 12.92
CA THR A 181 21.94 -25.00 12.66
C THR A 181 23.29 -24.62 13.25
N ILE A 182 23.57 -25.04 14.49
CA ILE A 182 24.86 -24.79 15.16
C ILE A 182 25.99 -25.56 14.47
N GLN A 183 25.76 -26.80 14.08
CA GLN A 183 26.77 -27.60 13.40
C GLN A 183 27.20 -26.95 12.08
N ILE A 184 26.23 -26.49 11.27
CA ILE A 184 26.51 -25.82 10.00
C ILE A 184 27.22 -24.49 10.26
N ALA A 185 26.65 -23.61 11.08
CA ALA A 185 27.24 -22.32 11.42
C ALA A 185 28.66 -22.42 11.99
N GLY A 186 28.91 -23.43 12.84
CA GLY A 186 30.21 -23.71 13.43
C GLY A 186 31.28 -24.11 12.40
N ARG A 187 30.92 -24.78 11.29
CA ARG A 187 31.87 -25.10 10.20
C ARG A 187 32.41 -23.84 9.53
N TYR A 188 31.63 -22.77 9.53
CA TYR A 188 31.97 -21.50 8.90
C TYR A 188 32.47 -20.43 9.89
N GLY A 189 32.66 -20.80 11.17
CA GLY A 189 33.14 -19.86 12.19
C GLY A 189 32.14 -18.78 12.60
N VAL A 190 30.86 -19.00 12.33
CA VAL A 190 29.76 -18.09 12.68
C VAL A 190 29.49 -18.15 14.20
N ASN A 191 29.14 -17.01 14.81
CA ASN A 191 28.85 -16.93 16.23
C ASN A 191 27.48 -17.55 16.58
N THR A 192 27.48 -18.78 17.10
CA THR A 192 26.26 -19.52 17.47
C THR A 192 25.63 -19.26 18.85
N PRO A 193 26.34 -18.73 19.88
CA PRO A 193 25.76 -18.46 21.20
C PRO A 193 24.45 -17.66 21.22
N PRO A 194 24.25 -16.60 20.39
CA PRO A 194 22.97 -15.88 20.36
C PRO A 194 21.78 -16.76 19.96
N TYR A 195 22.01 -17.74 19.08
CA TYR A 195 20.98 -18.69 18.67
C TYR A 195 20.70 -19.76 19.75
N GLN A 196 21.73 -20.22 20.46
CA GLN A 196 21.52 -21.07 21.64
C GLN A 196 20.72 -20.35 22.73
N GLU A 197 21.01 -19.07 22.93
CA GLU A 197 20.25 -18.23 23.85
C GLU A 197 18.81 -18.03 23.38
N SER A 198 18.57 -17.93 22.08
CA SER A 198 17.22 -17.80 21.53
C SER A 198 16.36 -19.04 21.79
N VAL A 199 16.93 -20.24 21.62
CA VAL A 199 16.25 -21.51 21.97
C VAL A 199 15.91 -21.56 23.46
N ARG A 200 16.83 -21.13 24.33
CA ARG A 200 16.58 -21.05 25.77
C ARG A 200 15.49 -20.03 26.11
N ASN A 201 15.56 -18.83 25.54
CA ASN A 201 14.56 -17.78 25.74
C ASN A 201 13.18 -18.25 25.28
N TYR A 202 13.08 -18.93 24.13
CA TYR A 202 11.84 -19.53 23.65
C TYR A 202 11.27 -20.50 24.70
N ALA A 203 12.08 -21.45 25.17
CA ALA A 203 11.66 -22.42 26.19
C ALA A 203 11.23 -21.75 27.50
N GLU A 204 11.93 -20.69 27.93
CA GLU A 204 11.58 -19.92 29.13
C GLU A 204 10.26 -19.16 28.98
N ILE A 205 10.01 -18.55 27.82
CA ILE A 205 8.72 -17.90 27.52
C ILE A 205 7.59 -18.93 27.72
N VAL A 206 7.72 -20.11 27.10
CA VAL A 206 6.72 -21.19 27.19
C VAL A 206 6.65 -21.84 28.59
N GLY A 207 7.75 -21.87 29.34
CA GLY A 207 7.75 -22.36 30.73
C GLY A 207 7.08 -21.39 31.71
N SER A 208 7.24 -20.08 31.47
CA SER A 208 6.64 -19.03 32.29
C SER A 208 5.11 -18.95 32.12
N THR A 209 4.58 -19.42 30.99
CA THR A 209 3.15 -19.57 30.75
C THR A 209 2.60 -20.81 31.47
N ALA A 210 3.29 -21.95 31.38
CA ALA A 210 2.89 -23.23 31.98
C ALA A 210 2.78 -23.24 33.52
N SER A 211 3.70 -22.55 34.19
CA SER A 211 3.81 -22.58 35.66
C SER A 211 2.68 -21.82 36.37
N ARG A 212 1.86 -21.05 35.64
CA ARG A 212 0.79 -20.20 36.19
C ARG A 212 -0.62 -20.78 36.08
N GLN A 213 -0.85 -21.78 35.23
CA GLN A 213 -2.19 -22.35 34.97
C GLN A 213 -2.48 -23.70 35.64
N ALA A 214 -1.52 -24.33 36.31
CA ALA A 214 -1.72 -25.62 37.00
C ALA A 214 -2.60 -25.57 38.28
N GLY A 215 -3.57 -24.65 38.34
CA GLY A 215 -4.41 -24.40 39.52
C GLY A 215 -5.91 -24.48 39.29
N ALA A 216 -6.40 -24.98 38.15
CA ALA A 216 -7.84 -25.00 37.86
C ALA A 216 -8.39 -26.41 37.58
N ASP A 217 -9.37 -26.80 38.40
CA ASP A 217 -10.16 -28.03 38.31
C ASP A 217 -10.93 -28.17 36.97
N GLU A 218 -11.05 -29.41 36.50
CA GLU A 218 -11.89 -29.83 35.37
C GLU A 218 -13.38 -29.45 35.60
N GLY A 219 -13.81 -28.31 35.03
CA GLY A 219 -15.19 -27.81 35.11
C GLY A 219 -16.18 -28.53 34.18
N SER A 220 -17.45 -28.58 34.61
CA SER A 220 -18.60 -29.19 33.89
C SER A 220 -18.81 -28.62 32.47
N PRO A 221 -19.37 -29.41 31.53
CA PRO A 221 -19.57 -28.98 30.14
C PRO A 221 -20.54 -27.79 30.02
N SER A 222 -20.19 -26.82 29.18
CA SER A 222 -21.03 -25.64 28.92
C SER A 222 -22.40 -26.03 28.33
N PRO A 223 -23.50 -25.36 28.72
CA PRO A 223 -24.82 -25.56 28.11
C PRO A 223 -24.93 -24.99 26.68
N LEU A 224 -23.91 -24.26 26.21
CA LEU A 224 -23.81 -23.72 24.84
C LEU A 224 -22.81 -24.59 24.05
N GLY A 225 -23.31 -25.36 23.09
CA GLY A 225 -22.48 -26.19 22.21
C GLY A 225 -22.08 -25.45 20.95
N ILE A 226 -20.95 -25.81 20.34
CA ILE A 226 -20.47 -25.26 19.06
C ILE A 226 -19.88 -26.36 18.17
N THR A 227 -19.97 -26.16 16.86
CA THR A 227 -19.30 -26.93 15.82
C THR A 227 -19.08 -26.03 14.60
N VAL A 228 -17.94 -26.18 13.92
CA VAL A 228 -17.67 -25.53 12.63
C VAL A 228 -17.78 -26.57 11.53
N THR A 229 -18.54 -26.29 10.47
CA THR A 229 -18.75 -27.23 9.36
C THR A 229 -18.76 -26.52 8.01
N PRO A 230 -17.92 -26.94 7.05
CA PRO A 230 -16.83 -27.90 7.21
C PRO A 230 -15.76 -27.39 8.18
N ASP A 231 -14.97 -28.30 8.75
CA ASP A 231 -13.82 -28.00 9.61
C ASP A 231 -12.57 -27.56 8.83
N THR A 232 -12.70 -27.47 7.50
CA THR A 232 -11.66 -27.03 6.57
C THR A 232 -12.21 -26.03 5.57
N GLY A 233 -11.44 -24.99 5.26
CA GLY A 233 -11.85 -23.90 4.35
C GLY A 233 -10.74 -23.45 3.39
N ARG A 234 -11.13 -22.67 2.38
CA ARG A 234 -10.27 -21.98 1.40
C ARG A 234 -10.88 -20.60 1.10
N TYR A 235 -10.12 -19.73 0.44
CA TYR A 235 -10.61 -18.41 0.04
C TYR A 235 -11.99 -18.48 -0.66
N GLY A 236 -12.92 -17.64 -0.23
CA GLY A 236 -14.29 -17.54 -0.72
C GLY A 236 -15.22 -18.68 -0.30
N TYR A 237 -14.79 -19.62 0.54
CA TYR A 237 -15.67 -20.65 1.09
C TYR A 237 -16.49 -20.08 2.25
N SER A 238 -17.69 -20.60 2.44
CA SER A 238 -18.51 -20.30 3.62
C SER A 238 -18.51 -21.51 4.56
N LEU A 239 -18.14 -21.28 5.81
CA LEU A 239 -18.24 -22.22 6.92
C LEU A 239 -19.49 -21.90 7.72
N SER A 240 -20.12 -22.93 8.29
CA SER A 240 -21.20 -22.78 9.25
C SER A 240 -20.66 -22.94 10.66
N ILE A 241 -20.73 -21.89 11.47
CA ILE A 241 -20.47 -21.97 12.91
C ILE A 241 -21.84 -22.12 13.59
N ALA A 242 -22.13 -23.32 14.06
CA ALA A 242 -23.46 -23.70 14.53
C ALA A 242 -23.39 -24.46 15.85
N GLY A 243 -24.53 -24.57 16.53
CA GLY A 243 -24.59 -25.27 17.80
C GLY A 243 -25.97 -25.22 18.44
N THR A 244 -26.06 -25.75 19.65
CA THR A 244 -27.30 -25.78 20.45
C THR A 244 -27.09 -25.06 21.78
N TYR A 245 -28.13 -24.40 22.29
CA TYR A 245 -28.09 -23.77 23.61
C TYR A 245 -29.23 -24.29 24.48
N THR A 246 -28.91 -25.14 25.47
CA THR A 246 -29.94 -25.76 26.34
C THR A 246 -30.46 -24.83 27.44
N GLY A 247 -29.77 -23.69 27.68
CA GLY A 247 -30.15 -22.69 28.68
C GLY A 247 -30.88 -21.45 28.10
N GLY A 248 -31.01 -21.36 26.77
CA GLY A 248 -31.60 -20.21 26.10
C GLY A 248 -33.03 -20.43 25.64
N THR A 249 -33.72 -19.34 25.35
CA THR A 249 -35.04 -19.35 24.69
C THR A 249 -34.92 -18.85 23.25
N ALA A 250 -35.90 -19.19 22.40
CA ALA A 250 -35.95 -18.66 21.04
C ALA A 250 -35.81 -17.12 21.02
N GLY A 251 -35.02 -16.61 20.08
CA GLY A 251 -34.67 -15.19 19.96
C GLY A 251 -33.46 -14.75 20.80
N THR A 252 -32.86 -15.64 21.59
CA THR A 252 -31.61 -15.31 22.32
C THR A 252 -30.51 -14.95 21.31
N PRO A 253 -29.86 -13.78 21.44
CA PRO A 253 -28.77 -13.40 20.55
C PRO A 253 -27.52 -14.21 20.84
N ILE A 254 -26.90 -14.73 19.78
CA ILE A 254 -25.64 -15.49 19.81
C ILE A 254 -24.62 -14.72 18.96
N LYS A 255 -23.43 -14.48 19.51
CA LYS A 255 -22.30 -13.89 18.80
C LYS A 255 -21.27 -14.97 18.54
N ALA A 256 -20.75 -15.07 17.33
CA ALA A 256 -19.66 -15.96 16.99
C ALA A 256 -18.38 -15.17 16.80
N TYR A 257 -17.29 -15.71 17.34
CA TYR A 257 -15.97 -15.14 17.27
C TYR A 257 -15.04 -16.13 16.57
N VAL A 258 -14.15 -15.62 15.73
CA VAL A 258 -13.04 -16.36 15.12
C VAL A 258 -11.75 -15.63 15.49
N ASP A 259 -10.81 -16.34 16.10
CA ASP A 259 -9.56 -15.76 16.64
C ASP A 259 -9.79 -14.46 17.44
N SER A 260 -10.83 -14.50 18.29
CA SER A 260 -11.25 -13.38 19.16
C SER A 260 -11.77 -12.14 18.44
N GLN A 261 -11.95 -12.19 17.12
CA GLN A 261 -12.65 -11.16 16.35
C GLN A 261 -14.10 -11.55 16.12
N LEU A 262 -15.00 -10.58 16.20
CA LEU A 262 -16.42 -10.82 15.95
C LEU A 262 -16.61 -11.25 14.49
N ALA A 263 -17.01 -12.50 14.29
CA ALA A 263 -17.14 -13.14 12.99
C ALA A 263 -18.59 -13.14 12.47
N GLY A 264 -19.57 -13.11 13.38
CA GLY A 264 -20.97 -13.10 12.99
C GLY A 264 -21.93 -13.07 14.18
N ASN A 265 -23.20 -12.90 13.85
CA ASN A 265 -24.30 -12.95 14.82
C ASN A 265 -25.35 -13.96 14.34
N ALA A 266 -26.01 -14.62 15.28
CA ALA A 266 -27.14 -15.50 15.07
C ALA A 266 -28.19 -15.28 16.16
N THR A 267 -29.37 -15.83 15.97
CA THR A 267 -30.41 -15.91 16.99
C THR A 267 -30.77 -17.36 17.21
N LEU A 268 -30.97 -17.73 18.47
CA LEU A 268 -31.42 -19.06 18.83
C LEU A 268 -32.83 -19.30 18.27
N ASP A 269 -33.04 -20.43 17.60
CA ASP A 269 -34.33 -20.81 17.04
C ASP A 269 -35.23 -21.50 18.08
N GLU A 270 -36.44 -21.87 17.66
CA GLU A 270 -37.42 -22.58 18.51
C GLU A 270 -36.96 -23.98 18.95
N ASN A 271 -35.99 -24.57 18.24
CA ASN A 271 -35.40 -25.87 18.57
C ASN A 271 -34.17 -25.74 19.48
N GLY A 272 -33.83 -24.52 19.93
CA GLY A 272 -32.63 -24.27 20.73
C GLY A 272 -31.35 -24.40 19.91
N THR A 273 -31.41 -24.23 18.60
CA THR A 273 -30.27 -24.31 17.67
C THR A 273 -29.93 -22.92 17.13
N TYR A 274 -28.68 -22.68 16.80
CA TYR A 274 -28.24 -21.48 16.09
C TYR A 274 -27.22 -21.83 15.03
N ALA A 275 -27.10 -20.98 14.02
CA ALA A 275 -26.05 -21.06 13.01
C ALA A 275 -25.72 -19.67 12.48
N CYS A 276 -24.43 -19.36 12.34
CA CYS A 276 -23.96 -18.21 11.58
C CYS A 276 -23.06 -18.65 10.43
N SER A 277 -23.22 -17.99 9.28
CA SER A 277 -22.35 -18.17 8.13
C SER A 277 -21.09 -17.33 8.31
N TYR A 278 -19.93 -17.96 8.21
CA TYR A 278 -18.62 -17.32 8.22
C TYR A 278 -17.94 -17.47 6.86
N ARG A 279 -17.58 -16.36 6.22
CA ARG A 279 -16.94 -16.37 4.91
C ARG A 279 -15.42 -16.23 5.06
N VAL A 280 -14.68 -17.14 4.44
CA VAL A 280 -13.21 -17.19 4.48
C VAL A 280 -12.67 -16.20 3.44
N ASP A 281 -12.39 -14.98 3.87
CA ASP A 281 -11.94 -13.91 2.99
C ASP A 281 -10.56 -13.37 3.41
N ARG A 282 -10.53 -12.60 4.51
CA ARG A 282 -9.34 -11.92 5.05
C ARG A 282 -8.89 -12.58 6.34
N ILE A 283 -8.37 -13.80 6.21
CA ILE A 283 -7.76 -14.54 7.30
C ILE A 283 -6.55 -15.31 6.76
N PRO A 284 -5.39 -15.35 7.45
CA PRO A 284 -4.24 -16.13 7.00
C PRO A 284 -4.58 -17.62 6.86
N ALA A 285 -3.79 -18.36 6.09
CA ALA A 285 -3.87 -19.81 6.11
C ALA A 285 -3.33 -20.37 7.45
N GLY A 286 -3.91 -21.47 7.93
CA GLY A 286 -3.49 -22.13 9.16
C GLY A 286 -4.65 -22.69 9.98
N LEU A 287 -4.37 -22.99 11.25
CA LEU A 287 -5.35 -23.45 12.21
C LEU A 287 -5.99 -22.25 12.93
N HIS A 288 -7.31 -22.19 12.93
CA HIS A 288 -8.12 -21.13 13.51
C HIS A 288 -9.08 -21.68 14.55
N LEU A 289 -9.54 -20.79 15.42
CA LEU A 289 -10.40 -21.13 16.56
C LEU A 289 -11.69 -20.33 16.46
N ALA A 290 -12.82 -20.98 16.77
CA ALA A 290 -14.12 -20.35 16.88
C ALA A 290 -14.77 -20.65 18.23
N TYR A 291 -15.51 -19.68 18.76
CA TYR A 291 -16.38 -19.85 19.92
C TYR A 291 -17.61 -18.96 19.78
N THR A 292 -18.67 -19.27 20.52
CA THR A 292 -19.90 -18.49 20.54
C THR A 292 -20.25 -18.03 21.94
N VAL A 293 -20.99 -16.92 22.00
CA VAL A 293 -21.39 -16.25 23.24
C VAL A 293 -22.87 -15.90 23.19
N ALA A 294 -23.59 -16.29 24.24
CA ALA A 294 -24.97 -15.93 24.52
C ALA A 294 -25.00 -15.10 25.82
N ASP A 295 -24.99 -13.77 25.68
CA ASP A 295 -24.83 -12.83 26.80
C ASP A 295 -23.54 -13.10 27.61
N VAL A 296 -23.64 -13.73 28.79
CA VAL A 296 -22.50 -14.12 29.63
C VAL A 296 -22.06 -15.58 29.44
N ILE A 297 -22.87 -16.39 28.75
CA ILE A 297 -22.62 -17.83 28.57
C ILE A 297 -21.80 -18.07 27.31
N HIS A 298 -20.73 -18.86 27.43
CA HIS A 298 -19.78 -19.14 26.36
C HIS A 298 -19.83 -20.61 25.95
N SER A 299 -19.59 -20.90 24.68
CA SER A 299 -19.45 -22.28 24.21
C SER A 299 -18.10 -22.87 24.58
N SER A 300 -17.91 -24.17 24.32
CA SER A 300 -16.56 -24.72 24.13
C SER A 300 -15.89 -24.07 22.90
N VAL A 301 -14.61 -24.38 22.66
CA VAL A 301 -13.90 -23.89 21.47
C VAL A 301 -13.93 -24.96 20.37
N ALA A 302 -14.18 -24.54 19.13
CA ALA A 302 -14.08 -25.37 17.94
C ALA A 302 -12.88 -24.95 17.09
N THR A 303 -12.08 -25.91 16.63
CA THR A 303 -10.94 -25.69 15.73
C THR A 303 -11.34 -25.95 14.28
N PHE A 304 -10.79 -25.17 13.35
CA PHE A 304 -10.91 -25.43 11.91
C PHE A 304 -9.64 -24.98 11.17
N GLU A 305 -9.34 -25.59 10.02
CA GLU A 305 -8.15 -25.32 9.23
C GLU A 305 -8.50 -24.53 7.96
N ILE A 306 -7.83 -23.41 7.73
CA ILE A 306 -7.87 -22.68 6.45
C ILE A 306 -6.64 -23.05 5.63
N ARG A 307 -6.87 -23.60 4.45
CA ARG A 307 -5.80 -24.04 3.55
C ARG A 307 -5.44 -22.94 2.56
N PRO A 308 -4.14 -22.74 2.28
CA PRO A 308 -3.73 -21.79 1.26
C PRO A 308 -4.18 -22.27 -0.12
N ASP A 309 -4.47 -21.30 -0.98
CA ASP A 309 -4.74 -21.51 -2.41
C ASP A 309 -3.83 -20.62 -3.25
N ASP A 310 -3.54 -21.02 -4.48
CA ASP A 310 -2.69 -20.22 -5.36
C ASP A 310 -3.45 -18.99 -5.87
N ALA A 311 -2.76 -17.85 -5.90
CA ALA A 311 -3.26 -16.64 -6.53
C ALA A 311 -2.60 -16.44 -7.90
N ILE A 312 -3.37 -15.91 -8.84
CA ILE A 312 -2.94 -15.57 -10.19
C ILE A 312 -3.24 -14.08 -10.39
N ILE A 313 -2.18 -13.31 -10.58
CA ILE A 313 -2.24 -11.89 -10.92
C ILE A 313 -1.87 -11.69 -12.39
N THR A 314 -2.62 -10.83 -13.08
CA THR A 314 -2.38 -10.47 -14.49
C THR A 314 -2.17 -8.97 -14.61
N LEU A 315 -1.33 -8.54 -15.56
CA LEU A 315 -1.08 -7.13 -15.85
C LEU A 315 -1.26 -6.88 -17.35
N THR A 316 -1.85 -5.74 -17.70
CA THR A 316 -1.95 -5.24 -19.06
C THR A 316 -1.69 -3.75 -19.06
N LEU A 317 -0.84 -3.31 -19.98
CA LEU A 317 -0.44 -1.91 -20.10
C LEU A 317 -1.09 -1.26 -21.31
N LYS A 318 -1.54 -0.02 -21.14
CA LYS A 318 -2.00 0.82 -22.26
C LYS A 318 -1.45 2.22 -22.12
N GLU A 319 -0.87 2.74 -23.20
CA GLU A 319 -0.43 4.13 -23.29
C GLU A 319 -1.67 5.04 -23.46
N ASP A 320 -1.78 6.04 -22.60
CA ASP A 320 -2.62 7.22 -22.84
C ASP A 320 -1.78 8.49 -22.65
N ARG A 321 -1.32 9.04 -23.78
CA ARG A 321 -0.41 10.19 -23.85
C ARG A 321 0.95 9.91 -23.18
N ALA A 322 1.14 10.37 -21.94
CA ALA A 322 2.36 10.22 -21.15
C ALA A 322 2.10 9.44 -19.86
N VAL A 323 1.02 8.66 -19.85
CA VAL A 323 0.56 7.89 -18.69
C VAL A 323 0.41 6.44 -19.13
N ALA A 324 1.02 5.53 -18.37
CA ALA A 324 0.78 4.10 -18.46
C ALA A 324 -0.47 3.76 -17.63
N ILE A 325 -1.53 3.35 -18.32
CA ILE A 325 -2.69 2.76 -17.67
C ILE A 325 -2.39 1.29 -17.43
N CYS A 326 -2.19 0.94 -16.17
CA CYS A 326 -1.98 -0.42 -15.71
C CYS A 326 -3.33 -0.99 -15.28
N THR A 327 -3.77 -2.07 -15.93
CA THR A 327 -5.00 -2.78 -15.55
C THR A 327 -4.66 -4.24 -15.36
N GLY A 328 -5.24 -4.86 -14.34
CA GLY A 328 -5.02 -6.27 -14.06
C GLY A 328 -6.13 -6.89 -13.24
N ASN A 329 -6.03 -8.21 -13.07
CA ASN A 329 -6.95 -8.98 -12.23
C ASN A 329 -6.16 -9.88 -11.28
N LEU A 330 -6.61 -9.98 -10.04
CA LEU A 330 -6.18 -10.95 -9.05
C LEU A 330 -7.29 -11.98 -8.84
N THR A 331 -6.98 -13.24 -9.09
CA THR A 331 -7.92 -14.35 -8.94
C THR A 331 -7.26 -15.52 -8.23
N THR A 332 -8.03 -16.35 -7.52
CA THR A 332 -7.57 -17.69 -7.11
C THR A 332 -7.30 -18.56 -8.35
N ALA A 333 -6.55 -19.65 -8.22
CA ALA A 333 -6.37 -20.64 -9.29
C ALA A 333 -7.70 -21.20 -9.82
N GLY A 334 -8.75 -21.25 -8.98
CA GLY A 334 -10.12 -21.62 -9.38
C GLY A 334 -10.91 -20.52 -10.10
N GLY A 335 -10.31 -19.36 -10.39
CA GLY A 335 -10.93 -18.23 -11.09
C GLY A 335 -11.84 -17.34 -10.24
N ARG A 336 -11.88 -17.49 -8.91
CA ARG A 336 -12.62 -16.56 -8.03
C ARG A 336 -11.86 -15.23 -7.92
N PRO A 337 -12.56 -14.08 -8.02
CA PRO A 337 -11.94 -12.78 -7.83
C PRO A 337 -11.52 -12.59 -6.38
N VAL A 338 -10.31 -12.05 -6.17
CA VAL A 338 -9.81 -11.70 -4.84
C VAL A 338 -10.07 -10.23 -4.58
N THR A 339 -10.93 -9.93 -3.62
CA THR A 339 -11.42 -8.57 -3.38
C THR A 339 -10.59 -7.82 -2.35
N LEU A 340 -10.48 -6.49 -2.52
CA LEU A 340 -9.85 -5.59 -1.57
C LEU A 340 -8.38 -5.98 -1.27
N ALA A 341 -7.71 -6.65 -2.20
CA ALA A 341 -6.35 -7.13 -2.01
C ALA A 341 -5.36 -6.03 -2.40
N PRO A 342 -4.34 -5.75 -1.57
CA PRO A 342 -3.30 -4.79 -1.90
C PRO A 342 -2.44 -5.35 -3.04
N ILE A 343 -2.21 -4.53 -4.06
CA ILE A 343 -1.38 -4.84 -5.22
C ILE A 343 -0.26 -3.80 -5.29
N LEU A 344 0.96 -4.27 -5.51
CA LEU A 344 2.13 -3.42 -5.69
C LEU A 344 2.55 -3.41 -7.16
N LEU A 345 2.60 -2.24 -7.78
CA LEU A 345 3.08 -2.05 -9.15
C LEU A 345 4.51 -1.52 -9.13
N ARG A 346 5.44 -2.35 -9.62
CA ARG A 346 6.86 -2.01 -9.69
C ARG A 346 7.22 -1.58 -11.10
N VAL A 347 7.75 -0.37 -11.25
CA VAL A 347 8.21 0.21 -12.52
C VAL A 347 9.72 0.19 -12.53
N ASP A 348 10.37 -0.35 -13.56
CA ASP A 348 11.84 -0.37 -13.75
C ASP A 348 12.62 -0.84 -12.51
N ASP A 349 12.03 -1.73 -11.73
CA ASP A 349 12.53 -2.24 -10.44
C ASP A 349 12.70 -1.16 -9.33
N ASP A 350 12.09 0.02 -9.49
CA ASP A 350 12.04 1.14 -8.52
C ASP A 350 10.98 0.94 -7.40
N THR A 351 10.69 2.02 -6.65
CA THR A 351 9.72 2.06 -5.54
C THR A 351 8.33 1.60 -6.02
N PRO A 352 7.71 0.61 -5.33
CA PRO A 352 6.41 0.10 -5.74
C PRO A 352 5.29 1.11 -5.48
N ILE A 353 4.35 1.20 -6.41
CA ILE A 353 3.13 2.00 -6.30
C ILE A 353 2.01 1.08 -5.83
N ALA A 354 1.41 1.39 -4.67
CA ALA A 354 0.32 0.60 -4.13
C ALA A 354 -1.02 0.94 -4.80
N THR A 355 -1.80 -0.09 -5.11
CA THR A 355 -3.20 -0.02 -5.54
C THR A 355 -3.96 -1.19 -4.89
N GLU A 356 -5.26 -1.31 -5.10
CA GLU A 356 -6.09 -2.33 -4.47
C GLU A 356 -7.06 -2.93 -5.49
N THR A 357 -7.40 -4.22 -5.34
CA THR A 357 -8.44 -4.83 -6.16
C THR A 357 -9.85 -4.42 -5.71
N ASP A 358 -10.74 -4.25 -6.67
CA ASP A 358 -12.16 -4.00 -6.44
C ASP A 358 -12.95 -5.28 -6.10
N GLU A 359 -14.27 -5.17 -6.03
CA GLU A 359 -15.18 -6.30 -5.77
C GLU A 359 -15.13 -7.40 -6.85
N ASN A 360 -14.61 -7.09 -8.04
CA ASN A 360 -14.44 -8.02 -9.16
C ASN A 360 -13.01 -8.57 -9.23
N GLY A 361 -12.15 -8.25 -8.25
CA GLY A 361 -10.75 -8.63 -8.26
C GLY A 361 -9.93 -7.87 -9.31
N THR A 362 -10.47 -6.79 -9.88
CA THR A 362 -9.79 -5.96 -10.88
C THR A 362 -9.08 -4.81 -10.17
N TYR A 363 -7.86 -4.47 -10.62
CA TYR A 363 -7.17 -3.26 -10.19
C TYR A 363 -6.82 -2.41 -11.40
N ARG A 364 -6.75 -1.09 -11.18
CA ARG A 364 -6.37 -0.14 -12.21
C ARG A 364 -5.64 1.05 -11.62
N GLU A 365 -4.46 1.34 -12.17
CA GLU A 365 -3.64 2.48 -11.76
C GLU A 365 -3.14 3.25 -12.98
N ALA A 366 -2.98 4.57 -12.83
CA ALA A 366 -2.54 5.45 -13.90
C ALA A 366 -1.21 6.10 -13.53
N ILE A 367 -0.11 5.57 -14.09
CA ILE A 367 1.24 5.96 -13.70
C ILE A 367 1.82 6.93 -14.75
N PRO A 368 2.12 8.20 -14.39
CA PRO A 368 2.83 9.09 -15.29
C PRO A 368 4.28 8.63 -15.44
N LEU A 369 4.72 8.43 -16.69
CA LEU A 369 6.06 7.93 -17.01
C LEU A 369 6.76 8.87 -17.99
N PRO A 370 8.10 9.03 -17.89
CA PRO A 370 8.84 9.81 -18.86
C PRO A 370 8.78 9.14 -20.26
N ALA A 371 9.18 9.89 -21.30
CA ALA A 371 9.26 9.30 -22.64
C ALA A 371 10.40 8.29 -22.70
N GLY A 372 10.11 7.08 -23.16
CA GLY A 372 11.06 5.96 -23.10
C GLY A 372 10.35 4.62 -23.05
N GLU A 373 11.14 3.56 -22.97
CA GLU A 373 10.67 2.20 -22.69
C GLU A 373 10.71 1.97 -21.18
N HIS A 374 9.63 1.43 -20.64
CA HIS A 374 9.47 1.13 -19.21
C HIS A 374 9.00 -0.30 -19.03
N THR A 375 9.50 -0.98 -18.01
CA THR A 375 9.09 -2.32 -17.61
C THR A 375 8.26 -2.24 -16.33
N ILE A 376 7.09 -2.87 -16.31
CA ILE A 376 6.18 -2.86 -15.17
C ILE A 376 5.81 -4.30 -14.78
N ARG A 377 5.73 -4.57 -13.47
CA ARG A 377 5.24 -5.83 -12.90
C ARG A 377 4.26 -5.54 -11.77
N ALA A 378 3.27 -6.41 -11.61
CA ALA A 378 2.35 -6.39 -10.47
C ALA A 378 2.70 -7.51 -9.49
N GLU A 379 2.65 -7.22 -8.19
CA GLU A 379 3.04 -8.10 -7.10
C GLU A 379 1.92 -8.14 -6.05
N PHE A 380 1.61 -9.34 -5.54
CA PHE A 380 0.67 -9.59 -4.45
C PHE A 380 1.38 -10.43 -3.38
N ASP A 381 1.44 -9.92 -2.15
CA ASP A 381 2.18 -10.54 -1.02
C ASP A 381 1.35 -11.51 -0.18
N ALA A 382 0.04 -11.56 -0.42
CA ALA A 382 -0.96 -12.35 0.31
C ALA A 382 -1.05 -12.10 1.83
N ALA A 383 -0.58 -10.94 2.31
CA ALA A 383 -0.66 -10.60 3.72
C ALA A 383 -2.13 -10.52 4.19
N GLY A 384 -2.50 -11.37 5.16
CA GLY A 384 -3.86 -11.44 5.70
C GLY A 384 -4.87 -12.19 4.82
N TYR A 385 -4.42 -12.85 3.76
CA TYR A 385 -5.24 -13.69 2.89
C TYR A 385 -4.83 -15.15 3.01
N PRO A 386 -5.76 -16.10 2.82
CA PRO A 386 -5.44 -17.52 2.79
C PRO A 386 -4.98 -17.93 1.38
N LEU A 387 -4.08 -17.15 0.81
CA LEU A 387 -3.57 -17.30 -0.55
C LEU A 387 -2.04 -17.28 -0.54
N ASN A 388 -1.44 -17.83 -1.59
CA ASN A 388 -0.01 -17.69 -1.82
C ASN A 388 0.28 -16.37 -2.53
N ALA A 389 1.46 -15.79 -2.26
CA ALA A 389 1.95 -14.61 -2.98
C ALA A 389 2.07 -14.92 -4.49
N SER A 390 1.91 -13.89 -5.33
CA SER A 390 1.97 -14.06 -6.79
C SER A 390 2.47 -12.80 -7.48
N GLU A 391 3.12 -12.97 -8.63
CA GLU A 391 3.62 -11.89 -9.46
C GLU A 391 3.14 -12.05 -10.91
N SER A 392 2.91 -10.92 -11.59
CA SER A 392 2.60 -10.93 -13.02
C SER A 392 3.88 -11.13 -13.83
N PRO A 393 3.78 -11.52 -15.11
CA PRO A 393 4.87 -11.29 -16.06
C PRO A 393 5.28 -9.81 -16.07
N LYS A 394 6.56 -9.55 -16.37
CA LYS A 394 7.06 -8.21 -16.67
C LYS A 394 6.51 -7.78 -18.03
N GLU A 395 5.80 -6.65 -18.07
CA GLU A 395 5.23 -6.07 -19.29
C GLU A 395 5.99 -4.79 -19.64
N THR A 396 6.26 -4.57 -20.94
CA THR A 396 6.99 -3.40 -21.42
C THR A 396 6.05 -2.43 -22.14
N ILE A 397 6.18 -1.14 -21.86
CA ILE A 397 5.45 -0.07 -22.54
C ILE A 397 6.40 1.01 -23.02
N THR A 398 6.21 1.50 -24.25
CA THR A 398 6.95 2.64 -24.79
C THR A 398 6.07 3.88 -24.76
N ILE A 399 6.46 4.88 -23.98
CA ILE A 399 5.79 6.18 -23.91
C ILE A 399 6.34 7.09 -25.00
N LYS A 400 5.47 7.50 -25.93
CA LYS A 400 5.89 8.33 -27.07
C LYS A 400 6.09 9.77 -26.63
N ASN A 401 7.24 10.33 -27.00
CA ASN A 401 7.42 11.76 -26.97
C ASN A 401 6.54 12.39 -28.06
N LYS A 402 5.43 13.05 -27.68
CA LYS A 402 4.70 13.90 -28.62
C LYS A 402 5.54 15.16 -28.85
N GLY A 403 6.39 15.12 -29.88
CA GLY A 403 7.09 16.30 -30.36
C GLY A 403 6.12 17.46 -30.61
N LEU A 404 6.60 18.69 -30.38
CA LEU A 404 5.86 19.92 -30.61
C LEU A 404 5.22 19.91 -32.01
N SER A 405 3.91 20.17 -32.03
CA SER A 405 3.12 20.27 -33.25
C SER A 405 3.79 21.20 -34.29
N PRO A 406 3.84 20.84 -35.58
CA PRO A 406 4.39 21.70 -36.64
C PRO A 406 3.46 22.85 -37.08
N PHE A 407 2.24 22.93 -36.53
CA PHE A 407 1.27 23.97 -36.87
C PHE A 407 1.75 25.44 -36.69
N PRO A 408 2.54 25.83 -35.67
CA PRO A 408 3.05 27.20 -35.57
C PRO A 408 4.06 27.54 -36.69
N PHE A 409 4.82 26.55 -37.18
CA PHE A 409 5.73 26.75 -38.32
C PHE A 409 4.98 26.95 -39.63
N ILE A 410 3.90 26.20 -39.85
CA ILE A 410 3.04 26.36 -41.04
C ILE A 410 2.32 27.71 -41.02
N ALA A 411 1.81 28.12 -39.85
CA ALA A 411 1.16 29.43 -39.68
C ALA A 411 2.14 30.59 -39.92
N ALA A 412 3.39 30.48 -39.45
CA ALA A 412 4.42 31.49 -39.68
C ALA A 412 4.81 31.61 -41.18
N ILE A 413 4.91 30.49 -41.89
CA ILE A 413 5.18 30.48 -43.35
C ILE A 413 3.99 31.09 -44.12
N ALA A 414 2.76 30.76 -43.74
CA ALA A 414 1.56 31.34 -44.37
C ALA A 414 1.45 32.85 -44.14
N ALA A 415 1.76 33.34 -42.92
CA ALA A 415 1.80 34.76 -42.62
C ALA A 415 2.91 35.50 -43.39
N ALA A 416 4.08 34.88 -43.54
CA ALA A 416 5.17 35.42 -44.35
C ALA A 416 4.80 35.53 -45.83
N LEU A 417 4.16 34.51 -46.41
CA LEU A 417 3.69 34.53 -47.80
C LEU A 417 2.52 35.51 -48.01
N GLY A 418 1.62 35.64 -47.03
CA GLY A 418 0.52 36.62 -47.05
C GLY A 418 0.99 38.07 -46.99
N SER A 419 2.03 38.36 -46.21
CA SER A 419 2.63 39.71 -46.12
C SER A 419 3.31 40.15 -47.44
N GLY A 420 3.88 39.20 -48.19
CA GLY A 420 4.44 39.46 -49.52
C GLY A 420 3.39 39.79 -50.59
N TRP A 421 2.21 39.18 -50.51
CA TRP A 421 1.09 39.46 -51.43
C TRP A 421 0.40 40.80 -51.10
N TYR A 422 0.23 41.12 -49.80
CA TYR A 422 -0.39 42.36 -49.35
C TYR A 422 0.44 43.61 -49.70
N LEU A 423 1.78 43.53 -49.65
CA LEU A 423 2.66 44.65 -50.01
C LEU A 423 2.75 44.92 -51.52
N ARG A 424 2.45 43.93 -52.37
CA ARG A 424 2.48 44.09 -53.83
C ARG A 424 1.25 44.82 -54.39
N ARG A 425 0.15 44.94 -53.62
CA ARG A 425 -1.12 45.53 -54.07
C ARG A 425 -1.28 47.03 -53.77
N ARG A 426 -0.35 47.68 -53.07
CA ARG A 426 -0.46 49.09 -52.63
C ARG A 426 -0.10 50.17 -53.68
N HIS A 427 -0.01 49.84 -54.97
CA HIS A 427 0.14 50.85 -56.03
C HIS A 427 -1.11 50.97 -56.92
N ARG A 428 -2.21 51.51 -56.35
CA ARG A 428 -3.19 52.41 -57.03
C ARG A 428 -4.20 52.99 -56.00
N PRO A 429 -4.72 54.21 -56.20
CA PRO A 429 -5.27 55.04 -55.11
C PRO A 429 -6.78 54.89 -54.89
N GLU A 430 -7.13 55.00 -53.60
CA GLU A 430 -8.26 55.69 -52.94
C GLU A 430 -9.70 55.59 -53.50
N GLU A 431 -10.59 54.95 -52.73
CA GLU A 431 -12.02 55.29 -52.71
C GLU A 431 -12.64 55.05 -51.31
N VAL A 432 -12.96 56.18 -50.67
CA VAL A 432 -14.00 56.52 -49.67
C VAL A 432 -14.53 55.45 -48.71
N ALA A 433 -14.40 55.75 -47.41
CA ALA A 433 -15.11 55.07 -46.32
C ALA A 433 -16.57 55.56 -46.17
N PRO A 434 -17.45 54.72 -45.61
CA PRO A 434 -18.41 55.18 -44.61
C PRO A 434 -18.11 54.61 -43.22
N ALA A 435 -18.59 55.34 -42.22
CA ALA A 435 -18.45 55.15 -40.78
C ALA A 435 -19.22 53.91 -40.25
N PRO A 436 -19.00 53.48 -38.99
CA PRO A 436 -19.41 52.17 -38.52
C PRO A 436 -20.89 52.17 -38.12
N GLU A 437 -21.63 51.17 -38.57
CA GLU A 437 -22.89 50.79 -37.92
C GLU A 437 -22.63 49.77 -36.81
N SER A 438 -23.33 50.04 -35.72
CA SER A 438 -23.28 49.48 -34.39
C SER A 438 -23.89 48.08 -34.28
N VAL A 439 -23.20 47.25 -33.47
CA VAL A 439 -23.70 46.26 -32.50
C VAL A 439 -24.55 45.10 -33.03
N GLU A 440 -23.97 43.91 -32.96
CA GLU A 440 -24.65 42.75 -32.38
C GLU A 440 -23.65 41.99 -31.50
N MET A 441 -23.54 42.40 -30.23
CA MET A 441 -22.93 41.56 -29.21
C MET A 441 -23.96 40.48 -28.89
N VAL A 442 -23.70 39.26 -29.34
CA VAL A 442 -24.35 38.08 -28.77
C VAL A 442 -23.75 37.91 -27.37
N SER A 443 -24.51 38.41 -26.40
CA SER A 443 -24.42 38.06 -25.00
C SER A 443 -24.45 36.54 -24.86
N VAL A 444 -23.33 35.95 -24.43
CA VAL A 444 -23.40 34.68 -23.71
C VAL A 444 -23.74 35.10 -22.28
N GLU A 445 -24.96 34.78 -21.86
CA GLU A 445 -25.37 34.83 -20.47
C GLU A 445 -24.33 34.08 -19.64
N GLU A 446 -23.59 34.83 -18.84
CA GLU A 446 -22.90 34.31 -17.67
C GLU A 446 -24.01 33.91 -16.69
N GLU A 447 -24.31 32.61 -16.67
CA GLU A 447 -25.23 32.02 -15.71
C GLU A 447 -24.62 32.23 -14.32
N ALA A 448 -25.07 33.30 -13.65
CA ALA A 448 -24.69 33.66 -12.30
C ALA A 448 -25.09 32.51 -11.36
N ALA A 449 -24.15 31.61 -11.12
CA ALA A 449 -24.24 30.66 -10.04
C ALA A 449 -24.26 31.45 -8.72
N THR A 450 -25.42 31.42 -8.06
CA THR A 450 -25.63 32.00 -6.73
C THR A 450 -24.50 31.56 -5.80
N PRO A 451 -23.77 32.48 -5.12
CA PRO A 451 -22.71 32.09 -4.22
C PRO A 451 -23.31 31.26 -3.07
N PRO A 452 -22.67 30.14 -2.67
CA PRO A 452 -23.14 29.37 -1.53
C PRO A 452 -23.08 30.26 -0.28
N LEU A 453 -24.21 30.36 0.40
CA LEU A 453 -24.29 31.03 1.69
C LEU A 453 -23.63 30.11 2.72
N VAL A 454 -22.36 30.38 3.01
CA VAL A 454 -21.55 29.58 3.94
C VAL A 454 -21.75 30.15 5.34
N ASP A 455 -22.40 29.39 6.22
CA ASP A 455 -22.46 29.71 7.66
C ASP A 455 -21.41 28.90 8.41
N ILE A 456 -20.39 29.58 8.94
CA ILE A 456 -19.33 28.99 9.78
C ILE A 456 -19.57 29.21 11.29
N ALA A 457 -20.69 29.83 11.69
CA ALA A 457 -20.95 30.18 13.07
C ALA A 457 -21.10 28.94 13.96
N GLY A 458 -20.30 28.87 15.03
CA GLY A 458 -20.34 27.77 16.01
C GLY A 458 -19.56 26.51 15.59
N LEU A 459 -18.91 26.49 14.42
CA LEU A 459 -18.02 25.40 14.03
C LEU A 459 -16.66 25.48 14.73
N PRO A 460 -16.04 24.34 15.07
CA PRO A 460 -14.63 24.29 15.45
C PRO A 460 -13.74 24.96 14.39
N PRO A 461 -12.69 25.71 14.76
CA PRO A 461 -11.89 26.52 13.81
C PRO A 461 -11.36 25.77 12.58
N ARG A 462 -11.00 24.49 12.73
CA ARG A 462 -10.50 23.65 11.61
C ARG A 462 -11.62 23.19 10.67
N GLU A 463 -12.81 22.96 11.22
CA GLU A 463 -13.99 22.61 10.44
C GLU A 463 -14.48 23.84 9.66
N ALA A 464 -14.48 25.02 10.30
CA ALA A 464 -14.74 26.30 9.63
C ALA A 464 -13.80 26.52 8.43
N ALA A 465 -12.48 26.33 8.62
CA ALA A 465 -11.50 26.45 7.52
C ALA A 465 -11.73 25.44 6.39
N THR A 466 -12.20 24.23 6.71
CA THR A 466 -12.54 23.19 5.71
C THR A 466 -13.74 23.60 4.87
N VAL A 467 -14.78 24.14 5.51
CA VAL A 467 -15.97 24.64 4.81
C VAL A 467 -15.60 25.81 3.89
N LEU A 468 -14.78 26.75 4.36
CA LEU A 468 -14.29 27.88 3.57
C LEU A 468 -13.44 27.43 2.36
N PHE A 469 -12.60 26.40 2.54
CA PHE A 469 -11.85 25.82 1.43
C PHE A 469 -12.76 25.22 0.36
N CYS A 470 -13.75 24.43 0.77
CA CYS A 470 -14.72 23.85 -0.16
C CYS A 470 -15.51 24.94 -0.90
N ALA A 471 -15.87 26.02 -0.21
CA ALA A 471 -16.58 27.15 -0.78
C ALA A 471 -15.74 27.90 -1.83
N LEU A 472 -14.48 28.22 -1.52
CA LEU A 472 -13.58 28.86 -2.49
C LEU A 472 -13.32 27.95 -3.69
N ARG A 473 -13.09 26.65 -3.44
CA ARG A 473 -12.85 25.65 -4.48
C ARG A 473 -14.05 25.53 -5.44
N SER A 474 -15.26 25.51 -4.88
CA SER A 474 -16.50 25.50 -5.66
C SER A 474 -16.68 26.79 -6.45
N ARG A 475 -16.37 27.96 -5.85
CA ARG A 475 -16.46 29.27 -6.50
C ARG A 475 -15.51 29.39 -7.69
N LEU A 476 -14.32 28.80 -7.57
CA LEU A 476 -13.30 28.79 -8.64
C LEU A 476 -13.48 27.65 -9.64
N GLY A 477 -14.53 26.82 -9.51
CA GLY A 477 -14.79 25.68 -10.41
C GLY A 477 -13.69 24.60 -10.38
N LEU A 478 -12.97 24.48 -9.26
CA LEU A 478 -11.85 23.56 -9.13
C LEU A 478 -12.34 22.14 -8.79
N PRO A 479 -11.79 21.08 -9.42
CA PRO A 479 -12.25 19.70 -9.19
C PRO A 479 -12.06 19.22 -7.75
N GLU A 480 -12.97 18.38 -7.25
CA GLU A 480 -12.93 17.90 -5.86
C GLU A 480 -11.73 17.02 -5.51
N ALA A 481 -11.14 16.37 -6.52
CA ALA A 481 -9.98 15.51 -6.39
C ALA A 481 -8.65 16.29 -6.23
N LYS A 482 -8.66 17.62 -6.36
CA LYS A 482 -7.44 18.44 -6.25
C LYS A 482 -7.10 18.77 -4.81
N THR A 483 -5.83 18.54 -4.46
CA THR A 483 -5.28 18.90 -3.15
C THR A 483 -5.17 20.41 -3.02
N PRO A 484 -5.09 20.98 -1.79
CA PRO A 484 -4.86 22.42 -1.61
C PRO A 484 -3.65 22.92 -2.40
N ARG A 485 -2.56 22.15 -2.43
CA ARG A 485 -1.36 22.46 -3.21
C ARG A 485 -1.62 22.54 -4.70
N ASP A 486 -2.42 21.63 -5.25
CA ASP A 486 -2.82 21.68 -6.66
C ASP A 486 -3.72 22.90 -6.93
N CYS A 487 -4.64 23.21 -6.02
CA CYS A 487 -5.50 24.38 -6.12
C CYS A 487 -4.69 25.68 -6.14
N ALA A 488 -3.61 25.78 -5.34
CA ALA A 488 -2.69 26.92 -5.35
C ALA A 488 -1.99 27.11 -6.71
N GLN A 489 -1.63 26.01 -7.38
CA GLN A 489 -1.01 26.05 -8.72
C GLN A 489 -2.01 26.43 -9.82
N ILE A 490 -3.26 25.97 -9.70
CA ILE A 490 -4.32 26.26 -10.68
C ILE A 490 -4.85 27.69 -10.53
N ALA A 491 -4.95 28.20 -9.29
CA ALA A 491 -5.46 29.53 -8.97
C ALA A 491 -4.42 30.34 -8.17
N PRO A 492 -3.34 30.84 -8.82
CA PRO A 492 -2.23 31.51 -8.13
C PRO A 492 -2.64 32.81 -7.41
N ALA A 493 -3.72 33.45 -7.83
CA ALA A 493 -4.28 34.62 -7.14
C ALA A 493 -4.79 34.31 -5.72
N HIS A 494 -5.06 33.03 -5.41
CA HIS A 494 -5.53 32.54 -4.11
C HIS A 494 -4.53 31.56 -3.47
N ALA A 495 -3.27 31.50 -3.96
CA ALA A 495 -2.27 30.56 -3.47
C ALA A 495 -2.05 30.67 -1.95
N GLY A 496 -2.00 31.88 -1.40
CA GLY A 496 -1.84 32.11 0.03
C GLY A 496 -2.96 31.50 0.89
N PHE A 497 -4.20 31.52 0.39
CA PHE A 497 -5.33 30.85 1.06
C PHE A 497 -5.15 29.34 1.07
N PHE A 498 -4.79 28.76 -0.08
CA PHE A 498 -4.66 27.31 -0.24
C PHE A 498 -3.47 26.74 0.52
N GLU A 499 -2.34 27.42 0.52
CA GLU A 499 -1.16 27.08 1.32
C GLU A 499 -1.46 27.17 2.82
N ARG A 500 -2.21 28.19 3.25
CA ARG A 500 -2.63 28.29 4.66
C ARG A 500 -3.56 27.16 5.07
N TYR A 501 -4.53 26.83 4.23
CA TYR A 501 -5.42 25.70 4.48
C TYR A 501 -4.68 24.36 4.50
N GLU A 502 -3.65 24.19 3.66
CA GLU A 502 -2.78 23.01 3.67
C GLU A 502 -2.11 22.81 5.05
N GLN A 503 -1.59 23.88 5.65
CA GLN A 503 -1.00 23.83 7.00
C GLN A 503 -2.03 23.46 8.08
N ILE A 504 -3.22 24.04 8.02
CA ILE A 504 -4.32 23.73 8.95
C ILE A 504 -4.71 22.24 8.84
N ARG A 505 -4.77 21.70 7.61
CA ARG A 505 -5.23 20.33 7.33
C ARG A 505 -4.17 19.27 7.62
N TYR A 506 -2.91 19.50 7.21
CA TYR A 506 -1.87 18.48 7.22
C TYR A 506 -0.81 18.68 8.31
N ALA A 507 -0.52 19.92 8.71
CA ALA A 507 0.36 20.20 9.84
C ALA A 507 -0.42 20.26 11.17
N GLY A 508 -1.74 20.16 11.12
CA GLY A 508 -2.60 20.16 12.30
C GLY A 508 -2.54 21.49 13.06
N GLU A 509 -2.42 22.61 12.35
CA GLU A 509 -2.50 23.94 12.94
C GLU A 509 -3.95 24.35 13.20
N THR A 510 -4.16 25.21 14.19
CA THR A 510 -5.49 25.77 14.50
C THR A 510 -5.52 27.24 14.07
N PRO A 511 -6.37 27.63 13.10
CA PRO A 511 -6.45 29.02 12.66
C PRO A 511 -7.04 29.92 13.75
N SER A 512 -6.54 31.14 13.83
CA SER A 512 -7.09 32.21 14.66
C SER A 512 -8.39 32.77 14.06
N GLU A 513 -9.18 33.48 14.88
CA GLU A 513 -10.41 34.12 14.41
C GLU A 513 -10.17 35.21 13.34
N GLU A 514 -9.00 35.86 13.35
CA GLU A 514 -8.62 36.84 12.33
C GLU A 514 -8.28 36.16 11.00
N GLU A 515 -7.57 35.03 11.05
CA GLU A 515 -7.28 34.21 9.86
C GLU A 515 -8.55 33.62 9.26
N LEU A 516 -9.49 33.15 10.10
CA LEU A 516 -10.79 32.66 9.61
C LEU A 516 -11.60 33.77 8.92
N ARG A 517 -11.59 35.00 9.46
CA ARG A 517 -12.25 36.15 8.81
C ARG A 517 -11.61 36.52 7.47
N ALA A 518 -10.28 36.44 7.36
CA ALA A 518 -9.57 36.68 6.11
C ALA A 518 -9.88 35.57 5.07
N MET A 519 -9.89 34.31 5.52
CA MET A 519 -10.27 33.16 4.70
C MET A 519 -11.72 33.25 4.24
N GLU A 520 -12.63 33.71 5.10
CA GLU A 520 -14.03 33.92 4.76
C GLU A 520 -14.21 34.99 3.69
N ALA A 521 -13.49 36.11 3.81
CA ALA A 521 -13.49 37.18 2.81
C ALA A 521 -12.98 36.69 1.43
N ASP A 522 -11.92 35.88 1.41
CA ASP A 522 -11.38 35.30 0.17
C ASP A 522 -12.34 34.27 -0.44
N ALA A 523 -12.94 33.41 0.39
CA ALA A 523 -13.87 32.38 -0.03
C ALA A 523 -15.15 32.97 -0.63
N LEU A 524 -15.69 34.02 0.00
CA LEU A 524 -16.92 34.70 -0.44
C LEU A 524 -16.69 35.78 -1.51
N GLY A 525 -15.43 36.15 -1.78
CA GLY A 525 -15.07 37.19 -2.74
C GLY A 525 -15.28 38.59 -2.16
N GLY A 526 -14.24 39.16 -1.56
CA GLY A 526 -14.28 40.47 -0.90
C GLY A 526 -14.84 41.62 -1.77
N GLU A 527 -15.67 42.46 -1.13
CA GLU A 527 -16.23 43.79 -1.49
C GLU A 527 -16.71 44.15 -2.91
N GLU A 528 -16.73 43.26 -3.91
CA GLU A 528 -17.38 43.58 -5.21
C GLU A 528 -18.88 43.25 -5.27
N ASN A 529 -19.44 42.60 -4.24
CA ASN A 529 -20.85 42.16 -4.20
C ASN A 529 -21.70 42.76 -3.06
N ARG A 530 -21.32 43.91 -2.50
CA ARG A 530 -22.22 44.75 -1.67
C ARG A 530 -22.49 46.08 -2.38
N ALA A 531 -23.37 46.06 -3.36
CA ALA A 531 -24.06 47.25 -3.89
C ALA A 531 -25.52 46.92 -4.19
#